data_AF-A0ABD2KNZ3-F1
#
_entry.id   AF-A0ABD2KNZ3-F1
#
_cell.length_a   1.000
_cell.length_b   1.000
_cell.length_c   1.000
_cell.angle_alpha   90.00
_cell.angle_beta   90.00
_cell.angle_gamma   90.00
#
_symmetry.space_group_name_H-M   'P 1'
#
loop_
_entity.id
_entity.type
_entity.pdbx_description
1 polymer ?
#
loop_
_entity_poly.entity_id
_entity_poly.type
_entity_poly.pdbx_seq_one_letter_code
_entity_poly.pdbx_strand_id
1 'polypeptide(L)'
;MVHKGSKSTTNLEQPEYQEADARKIVIWCLANLLRGGINQMNLEFVARLIVALYDTIILNRSGGELLCHAVWSIAYLMDHAAVDGERIDLLLAQPGLVTSIVALLKSDSIRALTGALRTVGNIITGTDEQTTTILDFGNPFQLRFHVPTYSVSWATRKSAIRTHTKK
;
A
#
# COMPACT_ATOMS: atom_id res chain seq x y z
N MET A 1 0.38 -13.78 -64.94
CA MET A 1 -0.72 -12.99 -64.35
C MET A 1 -0.52 -12.91 -62.86
N VAL A 2 -0.20 -11.71 -62.36
CA VAL A 2 0.14 -11.42 -60.95
C VAL A 2 -1.16 -11.12 -60.22
N HIS A 3 -1.55 -11.94 -59.24
CA HIS A 3 -2.59 -11.58 -58.27
C HIS A 3 -1.94 -10.96 -57.04
N LYS A 4 -1.81 -9.62 -57.06
CA LYS A 4 -1.65 -8.81 -55.84
C LYS A 4 -3.06 -8.38 -55.42
N GLY A 5 -3.60 -9.05 -54.41
CA GLY A 5 -4.87 -8.71 -53.77
C GLY A 5 -4.63 -8.28 -52.33
N SER A 6 -4.68 -6.98 -52.12
CA SER A 6 -4.61 -6.19 -50.88
C SER A 6 -4.95 -6.94 -49.58
N LYS A 7 -3.94 -7.14 -48.71
CA LYS A 7 -4.20 -7.22 -47.27
C LYS A 7 -4.32 -5.78 -46.77
N SER A 8 -5.56 -5.32 -46.62
CA SER A 8 -5.87 -4.12 -45.85
C SER A 8 -5.49 -4.39 -44.40
N THR A 9 -4.23 -4.13 -44.05
CA THR A 9 -3.82 -3.95 -42.67
C THR A 9 -4.50 -2.68 -42.20
N THR A 10 -5.62 -2.85 -41.51
CA THR A 10 -6.18 -1.82 -40.64
C THR A 10 -5.06 -1.38 -39.72
N ASN A 11 -4.47 -0.21 -40.02
CA ASN A 11 -3.68 0.56 -39.07
C ASN A 11 -4.64 0.91 -37.94
N LEU A 12 -4.74 0.02 -36.96
CA LEU A 12 -5.13 0.41 -35.63
C LEU A 12 -3.97 1.28 -35.15
N GLU A 13 -4.12 2.59 -35.30
CA GLU A 13 -3.26 3.54 -34.61
C GLU A 13 -3.28 3.14 -33.14
N GLN A 14 -2.18 2.53 -32.69
CA GLN A 14 -2.04 2.23 -31.28
C GLN A 14 -2.00 3.60 -30.60
N PRO A 15 -2.92 3.89 -29.66
CA PRO A 15 -2.86 5.16 -28.94
C PRO A 15 -1.47 5.25 -28.33
N GLU A 16 -0.76 6.33 -28.67
CA GLU A 16 0.57 6.62 -28.17
C GLU A 16 0.46 6.92 -26.67
N TYR A 17 0.39 5.85 -25.86
CA TYR A 17 0.31 5.96 -24.41
C TYR A 17 1.67 6.44 -23.93
N GLN A 18 1.75 7.71 -23.53
CA GLN A 18 2.89 8.18 -22.76
C GLN A 18 3.01 7.32 -21.49
N GLU A 19 4.21 6.85 -21.15
CA GLU A 19 4.43 5.97 -19.97
C GLU A 19 3.88 6.55 -18.65
N ALA A 20 3.75 7.89 -18.58
CA ALA A 20 3.12 8.59 -17.48
C ALA A 20 1.63 8.21 -17.29
N ASP A 21 0.92 7.84 -18.35
CA ASP A 21 -0.51 7.51 -18.32
C ASP A 21 -0.75 6.04 -17.99
N ALA A 22 0.12 5.14 -18.43
CA ALA A 22 0.05 3.73 -18.06
C ALA A 22 0.16 3.53 -16.53
N ARG A 23 1.12 4.21 -15.88
CA ARG A 23 1.29 4.13 -14.42
C ARG A 23 0.07 4.61 -13.64
N LYS A 24 -0.57 5.70 -14.12
CA LYS A 24 -1.81 6.23 -13.52
C LYS A 24 -2.94 5.23 -13.61
N ILE A 25 -3.12 4.61 -14.77
CA ILE A 25 -4.16 3.59 -14.97
C ILE A 25 -3.91 2.39 -14.06
N VAL A 26 -2.68 1.89 -13.97
CA VAL A 26 -2.34 0.75 -13.12
C VAL A 26 -2.62 1.05 -11.64
N ILE A 27 -2.15 2.18 -11.12
CA ILE A 27 -2.37 2.50 -9.70
C ILE A 27 -3.85 2.80 -9.41
N TRP A 28 -4.56 3.41 -10.35
CA TRP A 28 -6.00 3.66 -10.22
C TRP A 28 -6.78 2.35 -10.19
N CYS A 29 -6.48 1.41 -11.10
CA CYS A 29 -7.07 0.07 -11.12
C CYS A 29 -6.78 -0.67 -9.82
N LEU A 30 -5.53 -0.62 -9.32
CA LEU A 30 -5.15 -1.21 -8.05
C LEU A 30 -5.96 -0.64 -6.88
N ALA A 31 -6.09 0.69 -6.80
CA ALA A 31 -6.85 1.34 -5.73
C ALA A 31 -8.32 0.88 -5.73
N ASN A 32 -8.93 0.75 -6.91
CA ASN A 32 -10.30 0.25 -7.04
C ASN A 32 -10.43 -1.23 -6.67
N LEU A 33 -9.47 -2.06 -7.07
CA LEU A 33 -9.44 -3.47 -6.71
C LEU A 33 -9.35 -3.66 -5.18
N LEU A 34 -8.48 -2.89 -4.53
CA LEU A 34 -8.30 -2.93 -3.08
C LEU A 34 -9.51 -2.39 -2.32
N ARG A 35 -10.20 -1.37 -2.86
CA ARG A 35 -11.44 -0.82 -2.29
C ARG A 35 -12.55 -1.85 -2.19
N GLY A 36 -12.61 -2.80 -3.14
CA GLY A 36 -13.61 -3.87 -3.16
C GLY A 36 -13.45 -4.89 -2.02
N GLY A 37 -12.33 -4.84 -1.29
CA GLY A 37 -12.03 -5.75 -0.19
C GLY A 37 -11.54 -7.10 -0.67
N ILE A 38 -10.21 -7.27 -0.68
CA ILE A 38 -9.60 -8.58 -0.90
C ILE A 38 -9.34 -9.22 0.46
N ASN A 39 -10.33 -9.98 0.92
CA ASN A 39 -10.34 -10.58 2.26
C ASN A 39 -9.21 -11.61 2.45
N GLN A 40 -8.72 -12.23 1.37
CA GLN A 40 -7.65 -13.23 1.41
C GLN A 40 -6.51 -12.84 0.46
N MET A 41 -5.68 -11.90 0.89
CA MET A 41 -4.37 -11.69 0.27
C MET A 41 -3.30 -12.44 1.05
N ASN A 42 -2.42 -13.13 0.34
CA ASN A 42 -1.19 -13.65 0.93
C ASN A 42 -0.37 -12.49 1.51
N LEU A 43 0.06 -12.61 2.76
CA LEU A 43 0.87 -11.59 3.45
C LEU A 43 2.16 -11.24 2.71
N GLU A 44 2.78 -12.19 1.99
CA GLU A 44 3.95 -11.93 1.17
C GLU A 44 3.62 -11.00 -0.02
N PHE A 45 2.43 -11.15 -0.59
CA PHE A 45 1.94 -10.25 -1.64
C PHE A 45 1.64 -8.87 -1.06
N VAL A 46 1.00 -8.80 0.12
CA VAL A 46 0.76 -7.55 0.84
C VAL A 46 2.07 -6.81 1.13
N ALA A 47 3.09 -7.50 1.62
CA ALA A 47 4.40 -6.92 1.90
C ALA A 47 5.04 -6.32 0.63
N ARG A 48 5.05 -7.07 -0.49
CA ARG A 48 5.56 -6.56 -1.77
C ARG A 48 4.76 -5.37 -2.29
N LEU A 49 3.45 -5.39 -2.11
CA LEU A 49 2.58 -4.30 -2.51
C LEU A 49 2.83 -3.04 -1.69
N ILE A 50 3.04 -3.18 -0.38
CA ILE A 50 3.42 -2.08 0.51
C ILE A 50 4.72 -1.41 0.05
N VAL A 51 5.74 -2.19 -0.31
CA VAL A 51 7.01 -1.66 -0.84
C VAL A 51 6.77 -0.87 -2.14
N ALA A 52 6.04 -1.43 -3.10
CA ALA A 52 5.77 -0.77 -4.37
C ALA A 52 4.93 0.53 -4.22
N LEU A 53 3.96 0.51 -3.31
CA LEU A 53 3.15 1.69 -2.97
C LEU A 53 4.00 2.76 -2.28
N TYR A 54 4.90 2.36 -1.38
CA TYR A 54 5.84 3.27 -0.74
C TYR A 54 6.75 3.96 -1.76
N ASP A 55 7.35 3.21 -2.68
CA ASP A 55 8.18 3.77 -3.74
C ASP A 55 7.39 4.78 -4.59
N THR A 56 6.14 4.46 -4.90
CA THR A 56 5.24 5.37 -5.63
C THR A 56 5.00 6.67 -4.86
N ILE A 57 4.78 6.59 -3.54
CA ILE A 57 4.61 7.78 -2.68
C ILE A 57 5.87 8.63 -2.69
N ILE A 58 7.04 8.02 -2.53
CA ILE A 58 8.34 8.73 -2.47
C ILE A 58 8.68 9.43 -3.79
N LEU A 59 8.42 8.77 -4.92
CA LEU A 59 8.67 9.31 -6.26
C LEU A 59 7.70 10.44 -6.63
N ASN A 60 6.53 10.52 -5.99
CA ASN A 60 5.48 11.49 -6.29
C ASN A 60 5.19 12.44 -5.11
N ARG A 61 6.21 12.75 -4.28
CA ARG A 61 6.05 13.63 -3.10
C ARG A 61 5.57 15.04 -3.41
N SER A 62 5.78 15.53 -4.64
CA SER A 62 5.27 16.82 -5.09
C SER A 62 3.74 16.85 -5.29
N GLY A 63 3.05 15.73 -5.13
CA GLY A 63 1.60 15.63 -5.30
C GLY A 63 1.18 15.00 -6.61
N GLY A 64 -0.10 15.15 -6.93
CA GLY A 64 -0.73 14.60 -8.14
C GLY A 64 -1.49 13.30 -7.90
N GLU A 65 -2.07 12.78 -8.99
CA GLU A 65 -2.99 11.64 -8.93
C GLU A 65 -2.29 10.35 -8.50
N LEU A 66 -1.06 10.11 -8.93
CA LEU A 66 -0.28 8.93 -8.55
C LEU A 66 -0.10 8.84 -7.04
N LEU A 67 0.29 9.95 -6.40
CA LEU A 67 0.39 10.02 -4.94
C LEU A 67 -0.96 9.74 -4.28
N CYS A 68 -2.03 10.38 -4.76
CA CYS A 68 -3.36 10.18 -4.20
C CYS A 68 -3.79 8.71 -4.29
N HIS A 69 -3.65 8.08 -5.45
CA HIS A 69 -4.03 6.68 -5.63
C HIS A 69 -3.16 5.72 -4.81
N ALA A 70 -1.85 6.00 -4.66
CA ALA A 70 -0.98 5.18 -3.85
C ALA A 70 -1.35 5.24 -2.35
N VAL A 71 -1.58 6.44 -1.82
CA VAL A 71 -1.97 6.63 -0.41
C VAL A 71 -3.34 6.00 -0.14
N TRP A 72 -4.31 6.19 -1.04
CA TRP A 72 -5.62 5.54 -0.91
C TRP A 72 -5.53 4.01 -1.01
N SER A 73 -4.65 3.48 -1.85
CA SER A 73 -4.41 2.02 -1.92
C SER A 73 -3.90 1.48 -0.58
N ILE A 74 -3.00 2.20 0.09
CA ILE A 74 -2.56 1.85 1.45
C ILE A 74 -3.72 1.91 2.44
N ALA A 75 -4.55 2.96 2.40
CA ALA A 75 -5.73 3.06 3.25
C ALA A 75 -6.66 1.86 3.09
N TYR A 76 -6.95 1.45 1.85
CA TYR A 76 -7.79 0.27 1.58
C TYR A 76 -7.13 -1.04 2.02
N LEU A 77 -5.80 -1.18 1.89
CA LEU A 77 -5.10 -2.34 2.46
C LEU A 77 -5.30 -2.46 3.97
N MET A 78 -5.32 -1.33 4.67
CA MET A 78 -5.48 -1.27 6.13
C MET A 78 -6.94 -1.33 6.59
N ASP A 79 -7.91 -0.92 5.76
CA ASP A 79 -9.35 -1.03 6.08
C ASP A 79 -9.75 -2.47 6.45
N HIS A 80 -9.07 -3.45 5.87
CA HIS A 80 -9.31 -4.88 6.09
C HIS A 80 -8.35 -5.52 7.10
N ALA A 81 -7.47 -4.73 7.72
CA ALA A 81 -6.43 -5.23 8.63
C ALA A 81 -6.89 -5.39 10.08
N ALA A 82 -8.05 -4.85 10.45
CA ALA A 82 -8.58 -4.92 11.82
C ALA A 82 -8.93 -6.36 12.26
N VAL A 83 -9.06 -7.30 11.32
CA VAL A 83 -9.42 -8.70 11.61
C VAL A 83 -8.18 -9.56 11.90
N ASP A 84 -7.05 -9.30 11.24
CA ASP A 84 -5.83 -10.10 11.34
C ASP A 84 -4.67 -9.39 12.07
N GLY A 85 -4.63 -8.05 12.07
CA GLY A 85 -3.56 -7.23 12.67
C GLY A 85 -2.22 -7.32 11.92
N GLU A 86 -1.95 -8.46 11.25
CA GLU A 86 -0.71 -8.77 10.56
C GLU A 86 -0.40 -7.80 9.42
N ARG A 87 -1.42 -7.23 8.76
CA ARG A 87 -1.20 -6.24 7.69
C ARG A 87 -0.70 -4.90 8.24
N ILE A 88 -1.18 -4.50 9.43
CA ILE A 88 -0.68 -3.31 10.12
C ILE A 88 0.78 -3.53 10.52
N ASP A 89 1.11 -4.72 11.04
CA ASP A 89 2.50 -5.06 11.38
C ASP A 89 3.42 -4.96 10.16
N LEU A 90 3.00 -5.46 8.99
CA LEU A 90 3.75 -5.33 7.75
C LEU A 90 3.93 -3.87 7.31
N LEU A 91 2.90 -3.05 7.47
CA LEU A 91 2.97 -1.62 7.14
C LEU A 91 3.96 -0.90 8.06
N LEU A 92 3.91 -1.17 9.37
CA LEU A 92 4.80 -0.54 10.33
C LEU A 92 6.25 -1.04 10.21
N ALA A 93 6.44 -2.29 9.76
CA ALA A 93 7.75 -2.86 9.47
C ALA A 93 8.44 -2.24 8.25
N GLN A 94 7.69 -1.58 7.35
CA GLN A 94 8.26 -0.91 6.18
C GLN A 94 8.95 0.41 6.59
N PRO A 95 10.29 0.52 6.48
CA PRO A 95 11.01 1.70 6.93
C PRO A 95 10.60 2.96 6.16
N GLY A 96 10.39 4.06 6.88
CA GLY A 96 10.09 5.38 6.30
C GLY A 96 8.67 5.54 5.74
N LEU A 97 7.89 4.47 5.62
CA LEU A 97 6.51 4.55 5.12
C LEU A 97 5.60 5.32 6.07
N VAL A 98 5.61 4.94 7.36
CA VAL A 98 4.79 5.60 8.39
C VAL A 98 5.12 7.09 8.49
N THR A 99 6.41 7.43 8.53
CA THR A 99 6.87 8.83 8.51
C THR A 99 6.35 9.60 7.30
N SER A 100 6.33 8.95 6.12
CA SER A 100 5.83 9.57 4.89
C SER A 100 4.31 9.77 4.94
N ILE A 101 3.55 8.80 5.48
CA ILE A 101 2.10 8.93 5.68
C ILE A 101 1.79 10.05 6.66
N VAL A 102 2.50 10.13 7.80
CA VAL A 102 2.32 11.19 8.79
C VAL A 102 2.64 12.56 8.20
N ALA A 103 3.69 12.67 7.38
CA ALA A 103 4.02 13.92 6.68
C ALA A 103 2.89 14.37 5.73
N LEU A 104 2.20 13.44 5.09
CA LEU A 104 1.07 13.73 4.21
C LEU A 104 -0.17 14.28 4.93
N LEU A 105 -0.24 14.19 6.26
CA LEU A 105 -1.28 14.87 7.04
C LEU A 105 -1.19 16.40 6.95
N LYS A 106 -0.04 16.93 6.48
CA LYS A 106 0.18 18.36 6.20
C LYS A 106 0.14 18.68 4.70
N SER A 107 -0.34 17.76 3.87
CA SER A 107 -0.45 17.94 2.42
C SER A 107 -1.54 18.96 2.06
N ASP A 108 -1.25 19.87 1.13
CA ASP A 108 -2.24 20.79 0.55
C ASP A 108 -3.32 20.07 -0.29
N SER A 109 -3.00 18.88 -0.81
CA SER A 109 -3.99 18.02 -1.46
C SER A 109 -4.90 17.37 -0.43
N ILE A 110 -6.16 17.83 -0.36
CA ILE A 110 -7.18 17.24 0.50
C ILE A 110 -7.36 15.74 0.25
N ARG A 111 -7.27 15.29 -1.01
CA ARG A 111 -7.41 13.87 -1.37
C ARG A 111 -6.28 13.02 -0.77
N ALA A 112 -5.04 13.52 -0.81
CA ALA A 112 -3.90 12.82 -0.21
C ALA A 112 -4.00 12.84 1.33
N LEU A 113 -4.36 13.99 1.91
CA LEU A 113 -4.57 14.15 3.35
C LEU A 113 -5.64 13.18 3.88
N THR A 114 -6.81 13.09 3.23
CA THR A 114 -7.88 12.19 3.65
C THR A 114 -7.45 10.72 3.61
N GLY A 115 -6.71 10.32 2.57
CA GLY A 115 -6.17 8.96 2.48
C GLY A 115 -5.18 8.67 3.62
N ALA A 116 -4.25 9.60 3.87
CA ALA A 116 -3.27 9.47 4.95
C ALA A 116 -3.93 9.41 6.33
N LEU A 117 -4.92 10.28 6.58
CA LEU A 117 -5.68 10.30 7.83
C LEU A 117 -6.42 8.98 8.06
N ARG A 118 -7.03 8.42 7.01
CA ARG A 118 -7.69 7.12 7.09
C ARG A 118 -6.71 6.00 7.41
N THR A 119 -5.55 5.97 6.76
CA THR A 119 -4.49 5.01 7.08
C THR A 119 -4.08 5.09 8.54
N VAL A 120 -3.84 6.30 9.06
CA VAL A 120 -3.47 6.50 10.47
C VAL A 120 -4.60 6.05 11.41
N GLY A 121 -5.85 6.40 11.10
CA GLY A 121 -7.01 5.95 11.87
C GLY A 121 -7.11 4.42 11.95
N ASN A 122 -6.88 3.72 10.83
CA ASN A 122 -6.91 2.26 10.81
C ASN A 122 -5.78 1.60 11.61
N ILE A 123 -4.61 2.25 11.70
CA ILE A 123 -3.52 1.79 12.58
C ILE A 123 -3.91 1.94 14.05
N ILE A 124 -4.54 3.06 14.42
CA ILE A 124 -4.99 3.34 15.79
C ILE A 124 -6.10 2.38 16.24
N THR A 125 -6.88 1.83 15.31
CA THR A 125 -7.86 0.78 15.65
C THR A 125 -7.25 -0.61 15.83
N GLY A 126 -5.93 -0.75 15.67
CA GLY A 126 -5.18 -1.99 15.87
C GLY A 126 -4.93 -2.32 17.34
N THR A 127 -3.84 -3.03 17.63
CA THR A 127 -3.43 -3.34 19.01
C THR A 127 -2.88 -2.12 19.75
N ASP A 128 -2.77 -2.22 21.07
CA ASP A 128 -2.18 -1.17 21.91
C ASP A 128 -0.71 -0.87 21.52
N GLU A 129 0.04 -1.91 21.13
CA GLU A 129 1.41 -1.76 20.64
C GLU A 129 1.47 -1.02 19.30
N GLN A 130 0.57 -1.35 18.37
CA GLN A 130 0.46 -0.68 17.07
C GLN A 130 0.08 0.80 17.26
N THR A 131 -0.84 1.08 18.19
CA THR A 131 -1.27 2.42 18.55
C THR A 131 -0.14 3.23 19.18
N THR A 132 0.62 2.63 20.10
CA THR A 132 1.77 3.30 20.72
C THR A 132 2.84 3.62 19.68
N THR A 133 3.10 2.70 18.76
CA THR A 133 4.07 2.89 17.68
C THR A 133 3.71 4.09 16.81
N ILE A 134 2.45 4.23 16.38
CA ILE A 134 2.06 5.36 15.51
C ILE A 134 2.10 6.70 16.26
N LEU A 135 1.84 6.71 17.57
CA LEU A 135 1.97 7.90 18.41
C LEU A 135 3.43 8.36 18.51
N ASP A 136 4.38 7.43 18.62
CA ASP A 136 5.82 7.73 18.64
C ASP A 136 6.28 8.42 17.35
N PHE A 137 5.72 8.04 16.19
CA PHE A 137 6.00 8.73 14.91
C PHE A 137 5.41 10.14 14.83
N GLY A 138 4.36 10.44 15.59
CA GLY A 138 3.79 11.77 15.72
C GLY A 138 4.58 12.70 16.65
N ASN A 139 5.47 12.15 17.48
CA ASN A 139 6.27 12.92 18.43
C ASN A 139 7.57 13.44 17.79
N PRO A 140 7.73 14.77 17.59
CA PRO A 140 8.92 15.34 16.96
C PRO A 140 10.22 15.08 17.72
N PHE A 141 10.17 14.74 19.01
CA PHE A 141 11.36 14.43 19.81
C PHE A 141 11.87 12.99 19.64
N GLN A 142 11.05 12.08 19.11
CA GLN A 142 11.33 10.64 19.08
C GLN A 142 11.72 10.11 17.68
N LEU A 143 11.38 10.87 16.63
CA LEU A 143 11.71 10.56 15.22
C LEU A 143 13.22 10.45 14.92
N ARG A 144 14.10 10.80 15.86
CA ARG A 144 15.55 10.82 15.66
C ARG A 144 16.24 9.49 15.98
N PHE A 145 15.57 8.53 16.63
CA PHE A 145 16.23 7.31 17.13
C PHE A 145 15.46 5.99 16.98
N HIS A 146 14.24 5.98 16.43
CA HIS A 146 13.44 4.76 16.41
C HIS A 146 13.67 3.92 15.13
N VAL A 147 14.46 2.85 15.25
CA VAL A 147 14.39 1.68 14.37
C VAL A 147 13.57 0.64 15.12
N PRO A 148 12.26 0.49 14.86
CA PRO A 148 11.48 -0.53 15.54
C PRO A 148 12.00 -1.89 15.06
N THR A 149 12.56 -2.67 15.98
CA THR A 149 12.90 -4.07 15.72
C THR A 149 11.60 -4.88 15.65
N TYR A 150 11.00 -4.94 14.47
CA TYR A 150 9.94 -5.90 14.17
C TYR A 150 10.56 -7.31 14.15
N SER A 151 10.57 -7.98 15.30
CA SER A 151 10.77 -9.43 15.35
C SER A 151 9.49 -10.08 14.83
N VAL A 152 9.45 -10.38 13.54
CA VAL A 152 8.29 -11.01 12.91
C VAL A 152 8.14 -12.42 13.48
N SER A 153 7.21 -12.60 14.43
CA SER A 153 6.92 -13.84 15.16
C SER A 153 6.23 -14.94 14.31
N TRP A 154 6.43 -14.95 12.99
CA TRP A 154 5.86 -15.98 12.11
C TRP A 154 6.43 -17.38 12.41
N ALA A 155 7.65 -17.44 12.97
CA ALA A 155 8.28 -18.69 13.37
C ALA A 155 7.60 -19.35 14.58
N THR A 156 7.03 -18.55 15.49
CA THR A 156 6.48 -19.05 16.76
C THR A 156 5.02 -19.51 16.62
N ARG A 157 4.21 -18.85 15.77
CA ARG A 157 2.80 -19.21 15.58
C ARG A 157 2.58 -20.51 14.76
N LYS A 158 3.50 -20.89 13.86
CA LYS A 158 3.38 -22.16 13.11
C LYS A 158 3.53 -23.40 13.99
N SER A 159 4.28 -23.31 15.10
CA SER A 159 4.45 -24.44 16.03
C SER A 159 3.23 -24.68 16.93
N ALA A 160 2.44 -23.65 17.24
CA ALA A 160 1.26 -23.78 18.09
C ALA A 160 0.03 -24.35 17.35
N ILE A 161 -0.06 -24.16 16.03
CA ILE A 161 -1.20 -24.66 15.23
C ILE A 161 -1.03 -26.15 14.87
N ARG A 162 0.20 -26.69 14.90
CA ARG A 162 0.48 -28.09 14.55
C ARG A 162 0.20 -29.09 15.69
N THR A 163 -0.12 -28.64 16.90
CA THR A 163 -0.38 -29.51 18.06
C THR A 163 -1.85 -29.79 18.35
N HIS A 164 -2.81 -29.16 17.65
CA HIS A 164 -4.24 -29.32 17.92
C HIS A 164 -5.04 -30.18 16.91
N THR A 165 -4.40 -30.79 15.92
CA THR A 165 -5.05 -31.66 14.90
C THR A 165 -4.70 -33.15 15.00
N LYS A 166 -4.42 -33.65 16.21
CA LYS A 166 -4.42 -35.10 16.47
C LYS A 166 -5.18 -35.43 17.75
N LYS A 167 -6.46 -35.74 17.60
CA LYS A 167 -7.18 -36.78 18.33
C LYS A 167 -8.35 -37.26 17.48
#